data_AF-A0ABD2I8L5-F1
#
_entry.id   AF-A0ABD2I8L5-F1
#
_cell.length_a   1.000
_cell.length_b   1.000
_cell.length_c   1.000
_cell.angle_alpha   90.00
_cell.angle_beta   90.00
_cell.angle_gamma   90.00
#
_symmetry.space_group_name_H-M   'P 1'
#
loop_
_entity.id
_entity.type
_entity.pdbx_description
1 polymer ?
#
loop_
_entity_poly.entity_id
_entity_poly.type
_entity_poly.pdbx_seq_one_letter_code
_entity_poly.pdbx_strand_id
1 'polypeptide(L)'
;MASDRQAMAKWLFTPLQNDVPKMLQCWLHWDDGNWPLKIDAFKAAFASASSPVNFIVSIWFLPPFAASVVRFKLTNELTREQLTLKRMNNSQRFLLIRCPIARDESKWTKWEEEAIDWKFFDQWNKIDIYIDNEYNIGDGLLDETPGPCDQQQK
;
A
#
# COMPACT_ATOMS: atom_id res chain seq x y z
N MET A 1 12.14 18.83 4.32
CA MET A 1 11.42 18.52 3.07
C MET A 1 10.83 17.13 3.26
N ALA A 2 9.51 16.97 3.17
CA ALA A 2 8.92 15.63 3.18
C ALA A 2 9.41 14.93 1.90
N SER A 3 10.07 13.77 2.04
CA SER A 3 10.43 12.99 0.86
C SER A 3 9.16 12.53 0.16
N ASP A 4 9.21 12.35 -1.15
CA ASP A 4 8.06 11.90 -1.95
C ASP A 4 7.40 10.63 -1.36
N ARG A 5 8.20 9.79 -0.70
CA ARG A 5 7.75 8.59 0.03
C ARG A 5 6.88 8.89 1.25
N GLN A 6 7.22 9.89 2.05
CA GLN A 6 6.41 10.29 3.21
C GLN A 6 5.08 10.89 2.75
N ALA A 7 5.10 11.66 1.66
CA ALA A 7 3.88 12.18 1.04
C ALA A 7 3.01 11.04 0.47
N MET A 8 3.60 10.03 -0.17
CA MET A 8 2.89 8.84 -0.64
C MET A 8 2.26 8.04 0.48
N ALA A 9 3.00 7.79 1.57
CA ALA A 9 2.48 7.06 2.72
C ALA A 9 1.28 7.82 3.30
N LYS A 10 1.43 9.13 3.55
CA LYS A 10 0.31 9.97 4.01
C LYS A 10 -0.86 9.89 3.04
N TRP A 11 -0.63 10.04 1.74
CA TRP A 11 -1.70 9.94 0.74
C TRP A 11 -2.39 8.58 0.72
N LEU A 12 -1.64 7.47 0.75
CA LEU A 12 -2.20 6.11 0.76
C LEU A 12 -3.02 5.82 2.02
N PHE A 13 -2.61 6.35 3.17
CA PHE A 13 -3.23 6.08 4.48
C PHE A 13 -4.26 7.14 4.90
N THR A 14 -4.44 8.24 4.15
CA THR A 14 -5.57 9.14 4.37
C THR A 14 -6.89 8.44 4.01
N PRO A 15 -7.91 8.42 4.88
CA PRO A 15 -9.23 7.90 4.53
C PRO A 15 -9.81 8.66 3.33
N LEU A 16 -10.30 7.93 2.32
CA LEU A 16 -11.01 8.54 1.20
C LEU A 16 -12.51 8.50 1.50
N GLN A 17 -13.22 9.61 1.25
CA GLN A 17 -14.66 9.71 1.50
C GLN A 17 -15.52 8.94 0.48
N ASN A 18 -14.90 8.40 -0.57
CA ASN A 18 -15.56 7.65 -1.64
C ASN A 18 -15.20 6.16 -1.55
N ASP A 19 -16.14 5.29 -1.92
CA ASP A 19 -15.99 3.83 -1.98
C ASP A 19 -15.03 3.32 -3.07
N VAL A 20 -14.18 4.17 -3.65
CA VAL A 20 -13.27 3.84 -4.75
C VAL A 20 -11.85 3.70 -4.19
N PRO A 21 -11.14 2.60 -4.46
CA PRO A 21 -9.77 2.41 -3.98
C PRO A 21 -8.82 3.40 -4.65
N LYS A 22 -7.85 3.89 -3.89
CA LYS A 22 -6.70 4.62 -4.44
C LYS A 22 -5.85 3.66 -5.28
N MET A 23 -5.48 4.08 -6.48
CA MET A 23 -4.63 3.29 -7.36
C MET A 23 -3.25 3.92 -7.47
N LEU A 24 -2.22 3.13 -7.20
CA LEU A 24 -0.83 3.56 -7.27
C LEU A 24 -0.03 2.56 -8.09
N GLN A 25 0.85 3.04 -8.96
CA GLN A 25 1.80 2.19 -9.67
C GLN A 25 3.22 2.53 -9.23
N CYS A 26 3.96 1.49 -8.84
CA CYS A 26 5.35 1.61 -8.40
C CYS A 26 6.26 0.72 -9.25
N TRP A 27 7.36 1.31 -9.69
CA TRP A 27 8.47 0.62 -10.34
C TRP A 27 9.60 0.50 -9.33
N LEU A 28 9.99 -0.73 -9.00
CA LEU A 28 11.12 -1.00 -8.11
C LEU A 28 12.33 -1.45 -8.95
N HIS A 29 13.43 -0.72 -8.85
CA HIS A 29 14.64 -0.92 -9.64
C HIS A 29 15.65 -1.87 -8.96
N TRP A 30 16.60 -2.39 -9.74
CA TRP A 30 17.49 -3.52 -9.40
C TRP A 30 18.37 -3.36 -8.16
N ASP A 31 18.64 -2.13 -7.73
CA ASP A 31 19.53 -1.84 -6.59
C ASP A 31 18.79 -1.81 -5.25
N ASP A 32 17.47 -2.01 -5.25
CA ASP A 32 16.67 -1.54 -4.12
C ASP A 32 16.71 -2.45 -2.90
N GLY A 33 17.08 -3.74 -3.01
CA GLY A 33 17.50 -4.74 -1.98
C GLY A 33 16.64 -4.92 -0.70
N ASN A 34 15.77 -3.96 -0.46
CA ASN A 34 15.08 -3.59 0.76
C ASN A 34 13.57 -3.69 0.55
N TRP A 35 13.11 -4.23 -0.57
CA TRP A 35 11.71 -4.55 -0.76
C TRP A 35 11.12 -5.40 0.39
N PRO A 36 11.87 -6.32 1.06
CA PRO A 36 11.35 -7.01 2.24
C PRO A 36 11.04 -6.01 3.37
N LEU A 37 11.95 -5.06 3.63
CA LEU A 37 11.76 -4.00 4.62
C LEU A 37 10.56 -3.10 4.27
N LYS A 38 10.39 -2.76 2.99
CA LYS A 38 9.23 -1.97 2.52
C LYS A 38 7.91 -2.71 2.75
N ILE A 39 7.87 -4.01 2.42
CA ILE A 39 6.69 -4.85 2.64
C ILE A 39 6.42 -5.00 4.14
N ASP A 40 7.43 -5.19 4.96
CA ASP A 40 7.25 -5.30 6.41
C ASP A 40 6.77 -3.97 7.02
N ALA A 41 7.21 -2.83 6.50
CA ALA A 41 6.66 -1.53 6.86
C ALA A 41 5.16 -1.44 6.50
N PHE A 42 4.74 -1.91 5.31
CA PHE A 42 3.31 -1.97 4.97
C PHE A 42 2.51 -2.87 5.92
N LYS A 43 3.06 -4.03 6.31
CA LYS A 43 2.40 -4.93 7.27
C LYS A 43 2.27 -4.26 8.64
N ALA A 44 3.34 -3.61 9.12
CA ALA A 44 3.34 -2.88 10.38
C ALA A 44 2.31 -1.74 10.37
N ALA A 45 2.31 -0.93 9.31
CA ALA A 45 1.35 0.17 9.09
C ALA A 45 -0.10 -0.32 9.14
N PHE A 46 -0.34 -1.45 8.47
CA PHE A 46 -1.66 -2.05 8.40
C PHE A 46 -2.12 -2.61 9.74
N ALA A 47 -1.20 -3.22 10.50
CA ALA A 47 -1.49 -3.75 11.83
C ALA A 47 -1.78 -2.63 12.85
N SER A 48 -1.11 -1.48 12.75
CA SER A 48 -1.32 -0.33 13.64
C SER A 48 -2.46 0.60 13.20
N ALA A 49 -3.04 0.39 12.02
CA ALA A 49 -4.09 1.26 11.51
C ALA A 49 -5.37 1.18 12.35
N SER A 50 -5.92 2.35 12.67
CA SER A 50 -7.18 2.52 13.41
C SER A 50 -8.35 2.98 12.53
N SER A 51 -8.06 3.41 11.30
CA SER A 51 -9.06 3.87 10.32
C SER A 51 -9.05 2.99 9.06
N PRO A 52 -10.22 2.70 8.46
CA PRO A 52 -10.30 1.96 7.22
C PRO A 52 -9.83 2.81 6.03
N VAL A 53 -9.10 2.19 5.10
CA VAL A 53 -8.60 2.79 3.86
C VAL A 53 -8.53 1.73 2.76
N ASN A 54 -8.96 2.11 1.55
CA ASN A 54 -8.96 1.23 0.38
C ASN A 54 -7.89 1.65 -0.62
N PHE A 55 -7.00 0.73 -0.98
CA PHE A 55 -6.03 0.97 -2.06
C PHE A 55 -5.63 -0.29 -2.79
N ILE A 56 -5.19 -0.11 -4.04
CA ILE A 56 -4.56 -1.10 -4.90
C ILE A 56 -3.24 -0.51 -5.38
N VAL A 57 -2.12 -1.12 -4.99
CA VAL A 57 -0.80 -0.77 -5.48
C VAL A 57 -0.33 -1.84 -6.46
N SER A 58 -0.03 -1.44 -7.69
CA SER A 58 0.57 -2.26 -8.74
C SER A 58 2.08 -2.11 -8.68
N ILE A 59 2.77 -3.19 -8.33
CA ILE A 59 4.22 -3.22 -8.12
C ILE A 59 4.85 -4.08 -9.20
N TRP A 60 5.84 -3.54 -9.90
CA TRP A 60 6.67 -4.30 -10.83
C TRP A 60 7.96 -4.74 -10.15
N PHE A 61 8.17 -6.05 -10.06
CA PHE A 61 9.40 -6.65 -9.59
C PHE A 61 10.21 -7.18 -10.77
N LEU A 62 11.39 -6.63 -11.00
CA LEU A 62 12.30 -7.13 -12.03
C LEU A 62 12.93 -8.48 -11.60
N PRO A 63 13.31 -9.37 -12.54
CA PRO A 63 14.03 -10.60 -12.22
C PRO A 63 15.42 -10.31 -11.65
N PRO A 64 15.96 -11.17 -10.77
CA PRO A 64 15.40 -12.45 -10.31
C PRO A 64 14.42 -12.32 -9.13
N PHE A 65 14.25 -11.12 -8.56
CA PHE A 65 13.52 -10.91 -7.30
C PHE A 65 12.06 -11.33 -7.34
N ALA A 66 11.37 -11.20 -8.49
CA ALA A 66 9.98 -11.63 -8.65
C ALA A 66 9.73 -13.10 -8.28
N ALA A 67 10.75 -13.98 -8.36
CA ALA A 67 10.62 -15.37 -7.93
C ALA A 67 10.66 -15.54 -6.39
N SER A 68 11.34 -14.63 -5.69
CA SER A 68 11.52 -14.63 -4.23
C SER A 68 10.42 -13.91 -3.45
N VAL A 69 9.54 -13.17 -4.13
CA VAL A 69 8.48 -12.41 -3.45
C VAL A 69 7.43 -13.35 -2.88
N VAL A 70 7.34 -13.37 -1.55
CA VAL A 70 6.37 -14.17 -0.80
C VAL A 70 5.01 -13.48 -0.81
N ARG A 71 3.99 -14.19 -1.29
CA ARG A 71 2.59 -13.76 -1.22
C ARG A 71 2.10 -13.84 0.22
N PHE A 72 1.23 -12.91 0.62
CA PHE A 72 0.64 -12.95 1.95
C PHE A 72 -0.78 -12.40 1.96
N LYS A 73 -1.52 -12.76 3.00
CA LYS A 73 -2.82 -12.18 3.35
C LYS A 73 -2.84 -11.94 4.86
N LEU A 74 -3.07 -10.71 5.26
CA LEU A 74 -3.24 -10.28 6.65
C LEU A 74 -4.64 -9.73 6.83
N THR A 75 -5.17 -9.84 8.04
CA THR A 75 -6.46 -9.29 8.44
C THR A 75 -6.27 -8.36 9.62
N ASN A 76 -6.93 -7.21 9.59
CA ASN A 76 -7.04 -6.31 10.72
C ASN A 76 -8.50 -6.36 11.18
N GLU A 77 -8.73 -6.98 12.35
CA GLU A 77 -10.08 -7.15 12.91
C GLU A 77 -10.68 -5.84 13.40
N LEU A 78 -9.84 -4.89 13.84
CA LEU A 78 -10.24 -3.58 14.33
C LEU A 78 -10.86 -2.74 13.19
N THR A 79 -10.19 -2.68 12.04
CA THR A 79 -10.70 -1.94 10.87
C THR A 79 -11.62 -2.78 9.98
N ARG A 80 -11.72 -4.10 10.24
CA ARG A 80 -12.47 -5.09 9.44
C ARG A 80 -11.96 -5.16 7.99
N GLU A 81 -10.64 -5.07 7.82
CA GLU A 81 -9.96 -5.06 6.52
C GLU A 81 -8.99 -6.22 6.35
N GLN A 82 -8.55 -6.42 5.12
CA GLN A 82 -7.48 -7.33 4.77
C GLN A 82 -6.42 -6.61 3.91
N LEU A 83 -5.16 -6.98 4.10
CA LEU A 83 -4.03 -6.58 3.28
C LEU A 83 -3.48 -7.83 2.57
N THR A 84 -3.47 -7.84 1.25
CA THR A 84 -3.04 -8.99 0.45
C THR A 84 -1.97 -8.58 -0.54
N LEU A 85 -0.87 -9.33 -0.60
CA LEU A 85 0.09 -9.27 -1.70
C LEU A 85 -0.07 -10.51 -2.55
N LYS A 86 -0.48 -10.34 -3.81
CA LYS A 86 -0.64 -11.43 -4.77
C LYS A 86 0.13 -11.17 -6.05
N ARG A 87 0.69 -12.26 -6.61
CA ARG A 87 1.38 -12.23 -7.89
C ARG A 87 0.36 -12.34 -9.02
N MET A 88 0.50 -11.53 -10.04
CA MET A 88 -0.29 -11.65 -11.26
C MET A 88 0.24 -12.77 -12.15
N ASN A 89 -0.67 -13.62 -12.64
CA ASN A 89 -0.31 -14.78 -13.46
C ASN A 89 0.59 -14.37 -14.64
N ASN A 90 1.65 -15.14 -14.85
CA ASN A 90 2.60 -15.01 -15.97
C ASN A 90 3.29 -13.64 -16.10
N SER A 91 3.40 -12.87 -15.02
CA SER A 91 4.07 -11.57 -15.06
C SER A 91 5.00 -11.30 -13.86
N GLN A 92 5.76 -10.22 -14.00
CA GLN A 92 6.58 -9.57 -12.98
C GLN A 92 5.76 -8.60 -12.09
N ARG A 93 4.43 -8.59 -12.27
CA ARG A 93 3.54 -7.68 -11.56
C ARG A 93 2.94 -8.33 -10.32
N PHE A 94 2.86 -7.54 -9.28
CA PHE A 94 2.25 -7.89 -8.01
C PHE A 94 1.24 -6.81 -7.64
N LEU A 95 0.15 -7.22 -7.01
CA LEU A 95 -0.85 -6.31 -6.47
C LEU A 95 -0.78 -6.38 -4.95
N LEU A 96 -0.52 -5.24 -4.32
CA LEU A 96 -0.71 -5.03 -2.89
C LEU A 96 -2.06 -4.35 -2.69
N ILE A 97 -3.00 -5.06 -2.05
CA ILE A 97 -4.40 -4.68 -1.98
C ILE A 97 -4.79 -4.55 -0.51
N ARG A 98 -5.26 -3.37 -0.11
CA ARG A 98 -5.95 -3.15 1.17
C ARG A 98 -7.42 -2.91 0.89
N CYS A 99 -8.28 -3.73 1.49
CA CYS A 99 -9.72 -3.69 1.24
C CYS A 99 -10.54 -4.16 2.46
N PRO A 100 -11.84 -3.87 2.51
CA PRO A 100 -12.72 -4.42 3.53
C PRO A 100 -12.81 -5.94 3.39
N ILE A 101 -13.01 -6.64 4.51
CA ILE A 101 -13.25 -8.09 4.51
C ILE A 101 -14.60 -8.42 3.85
N ALA A 102 -15.62 -7.62 4.15
CA ALA A 102 -16.92 -7.69 3.48
C ALA A 102 -16.90 -6.77 2.27
N ARG A 103 -16.55 -7.30 1.10
CA ARG A 103 -16.46 -6.53 -0.16
C ARG A 103 -17.23 -7.20 -1.29
N ASP A 104 -17.68 -6.39 -2.24
CA ASP A 104 -18.23 -6.90 -3.50
C ASP A 104 -17.10 -7.43 -4.40
N GLU A 105 -16.92 -8.75 -4.43
CA GLU A 105 -15.87 -9.39 -5.23
C GLU A 105 -15.98 -9.08 -6.72
N SER A 106 -17.18 -8.85 -7.26
CA SER A 106 -17.36 -8.50 -8.68
C SER A 106 -16.85 -7.10 -8.97
N LYS A 107 -17.11 -6.16 -8.07
CA LYS A 107 -16.57 -4.79 -8.14
C LYS A 107 -15.05 -4.78 -8.00
N TRP A 108 -14.52 -5.51 -7.02
CA TRP A 108 -13.08 -5.59 -6.78
C TRP A 108 -12.32 -6.29 -7.90
N THR A 109 -12.90 -7.33 -8.51
CA THR A 109 -12.27 -8.00 -9.66
C THR A 109 -12.07 -7.02 -10.82
N LYS A 110 -13.05 -6.14 -11.10
CA LYS A 110 -12.89 -5.09 -12.13
C LYS A 110 -11.77 -4.11 -11.80
N TRP A 111 -11.70 -3.63 -10.57
CA TRP A 111 -10.62 -2.72 -10.16
C TRP A 111 -9.25 -3.37 -10.19
N GLU A 112 -9.16 -4.66 -9.85
CA GLU A 112 -7.93 -5.43 -9.97
C GLU A 112 -7.52 -5.59 -11.43
N GLU A 113 -8.46 -5.99 -12.32
CA GLU A 113 -8.27 -6.05 -13.77
C GLU A 113 -7.81 -4.71 -14.35
N GLU A 114 -8.42 -3.61 -13.93
CA GLU A 114 -8.06 -2.26 -14.37
C GLU A 114 -6.64 -1.87 -13.91
N ALA A 115 -6.25 -2.21 -12.68
CA ALA A 115 -4.90 -2.01 -12.18
C ALA A 115 -3.84 -2.84 -12.95
N ILE A 116 -4.28 -3.83 -13.74
CA ILE A 116 -3.45 -4.69 -14.58
C ILE A 116 -3.46 -4.24 -16.05
N ASP A 117 -4.62 -4.06 -16.67
CA ASP A 117 -4.75 -3.88 -18.14
C ASP A 117 -4.29 -2.49 -18.61
N TRP A 118 -3.97 -1.57 -17.69
CA TRP A 118 -3.42 -0.24 -17.99
C TRP A 118 -4.32 0.62 -18.91
N LYS A 119 -5.54 0.17 -19.23
CA LYS A 119 -6.54 0.88 -20.03
C LYS A 119 -7.39 1.86 -19.20
N PHE A 120 -6.77 2.53 -18.23
CA PHE A 120 -7.40 3.70 -17.63
C PHE A 120 -7.19 4.89 -18.55
N PHE A 121 -8.03 4.96 -19.59
CA PHE A 121 -8.03 6.07 -20.53
C PHE A 121 -8.68 7.35 -19.99
N ASP A 122 -9.32 7.32 -18.81
CA ASP A 122 -9.90 8.52 -18.20
C ASP A 122 -9.93 8.41 -16.65
N GLN A 123 -9.43 9.43 -15.94
CA GLN A 123 -9.70 9.82 -14.51
C GLN A 123 -8.63 9.63 -13.38
N TRP A 124 -8.12 10.79 -12.93
CA TRP A 124 -8.25 11.45 -11.60
C TRP A 124 -7.71 10.89 -10.26
N ASN A 125 -6.91 9.82 -10.18
CA ASN A 125 -6.12 9.53 -8.95
C ASN A 125 -4.93 8.61 -9.22
N LYS A 126 -4.22 8.83 -10.33
CA LYS A 126 -3.04 8.05 -10.71
C LYS A 126 -1.78 8.79 -10.31
N ILE A 127 -0.91 8.11 -9.57
CA ILE A 127 0.43 8.60 -9.25
C ILE A 127 1.42 7.52 -9.75
N ASP A 128 2.27 7.89 -10.71
CA ASP A 128 3.38 7.05 -11.18
C ASP A 128 4.64 7.52 -10.49
N ILE A 129 5.24 6.67 -9.65
CA ILE A 129 6.47 7.03 -8.93
C ILE A 129 7.58 6.03 -9.25
N TYR A 130 8.71 6.62 -9.61
CA TYR A 130 10.00 5.96 -9.78
C TYR A 130 10.76 6.07 -8.44
N ILE A 131 10.99 4.94 -7.77
CA ILE A 131 11.68 4.93 -6.47
C ILE A 131 13.15 4.60 -6.70
N ASP A 132 14.00 5.63 -6.70
CA ASP A 132 15.46 5.50 -6.67
C ASP A 132 16.01 5.60 -5.22
N ASN A 133 17.25 5.13 -5.05
CA ASN A 133 17.99 4.61 -3.89
C ASN A 133 17.99 5.30 -2.50
N GLU A 134 17.05 6.14 -2.10
CA GLU A 134 17.13 6.85 -0.79
C GLU A 134 16.25 6.29 0.36
N TYR A 135 16.66 5.15 0.91
CA TYR A 135 16.54 4.63 2.29
C TYR A 135 15.34 4.85 3.26
N ASN A 136 14.34 5.71 3.06
CA ASN A 136 13.43 6.07 4.17
C ASN A 136 11.94 5.73 3.94
N ILE A 137 11.59 4.44 3.85
CA ILE A 137 10.19 3.97 3.94
C ILE A 137 9.80 3.54 5.37
N GLY A 138 10.77 3.35 6.26
CA GLY A 138 10.52 2.99 7.67
C GLY A 138 10.40 4.18 8.64
N ASP A 139 10.99 5.33 8.31
CA ASP A 139 11.27 6.39 9.30
C ASP A 139 10.12 7.41 9.49
N GLY A 140 9.00 7.24 8.77
CA GLY A 140 7.85 8.16 8.83
C GLY A 140 6.54 7.53 9.26
N LEU A 141 6.56 6.24 9.63
CA LEU A 141 5.35 5.47 9.93
C LEU A 141 5.04 5.37 11.43
N LEU A 142 6.02 5.67 12.30
CA LEU A 142 5.90 5.44 13.75
C LEU A 142 5.64 6.68 14.60
N ASP A 143 5.55 7.87 14.01
CA ASP A 143 5.48 9.10 14.80
C ASP A 143 4.06 9.64 14.95
N GLU A 144 3.22 8.86 15.64
CA GLU A 144 2.08 9.38 16.40
C GLU A 144 1.99 8.62 17.72
N THR A 145 2.96 8.87 18.61
CA THR A 145 2.63 8.76 20.04
C THR A 145 1.82 10.00 20.41
N PRO A 146 0.56 9.88 20.86
CA PRO A 146 -0.08 11.01 21.50
C PRO A 146 0.74 11.33 22.75
N GLY A 147 1.31 12.53 22.78
CA GLY A 147 2.01 13.05 23.97
C GLY A 147 1.12 12.86 25.21
N PRO A 148 1.72 12.58 26.38
CA PRO A 148 0.94 12.35 27.58
C PRO A 148 0.07 13.58 27.87
N CYS A 149 -1.26 13.38 27.82
CA CYS A 149 -2.21 14.36 28.31
C CYS A 149 -1.90 14.66 29.77
N ASP A 150 -1.54 15.91 30.04
CA ASP A 150 -1.63 16.52 31.36
C ASP A 150 -2.99 16.19 31.99
N GLN A 151 -2.95 15.52 33.14
CA GLN A 151 -4.04 15.59 34.11
C GLN A 151 -3.52 16.22 35.38
N GLN A 152 -3.82 17.52 35.51
CA GLN A 152 -3.93 18.18 36.80
C GLN A 152 -5.14 17.63 37.58
N GLN A 153 -5.07 17.85 38.90
CA GLN A 153 -6.06 17.61 39.97
C GLN A 153 -5.80 16.29 40.72
N LYS A 154 -5.48 16.30 42.03
CA LYS A 154 -5.96 17.18 43.10
C LYS A 154 -4.95 17.28 44.25
#